data_AF-A0A926PA16-F1
#
_entry.id   AF-A0A926PA16-F1
#
_cell.length_a   1.000
_cell.length_b   1.000
_cell.length_c   1.000
_cell.angle_alpha   90.00
_cell.angle_beta   90.00
_cell.angle_gamma   90.00
#
_symmetry.space_group_name_H-M   'P 1'
#
loop_
_entity.id
_entity.type
_entity.pdbx_description
1 polymer ?
#
loop_
_entity_poly.entity_id
_entity_poly.type
_entity_poly.pdbx_seq_one_letter_code
_entity_poly.pdbx_strand_id
1 'polypeptide(L)'
;MKRREWIELRELFGKEAVDEVLANQQHYEEWAFNHSKEVSKAARLLSELSNDTQAAVLFVKQLDAALKGALIVTMLRYYTTR
;
A
#
# COMPACT_ATOMS: atom_id res chain seq x y z
N MET A 1 -13.23 -1.52 8.02
CA MET A 1 -12.73 -2.00 6.72
C MET A 1 -13.73 -2.95 6.08
N LYS A 2 -14.14 -2.66 4.84
CA LYS A 2 -15.15 -3.39 4.06
C LYS A 2 -14.49 -4.48 3.20
N ARG A 3 -15.26 -5.53 2.86
CA ARG A 3 -14.79 -6.65 2.01
C ARG A 3 -14.25 -6.19 0.64
N ARG A 4 -14.77 -5.08 0.11
CA ARG A 4 -14.34 -4.50 -1.17
C ARG A 4 -12.93 -3.89 -1.10
N GLU A 5 -12.61 -3.15 -0.04
CA GLU A 5 -11.29 -2.53 0.18
C GLU A 5 -10.18 -3.59 0.29
N TRP A 6 -10.50 -4.75 0.86
CA TRP A 6 -9.61 -5.91 0.91
C TRP A 6 -9.29 -6.50 -0.46
N ILE A 7 -10.29 -6.55 -1.34
CA ILE A 7 -10.12 -7.08 -2.69
C ILE A 7 -9.24 -6.11 -3.49
N GLU A 8 -9.55 -4.82 -3.44
CA GLU A 8 -8.80 -3.77 -4.14
C GLU A 8 -7.31 -3.75 -3.71
N LEU A 9 -7.01 -3.87 -2.41
CA LEU A 9 -5.62 -3.97 -1.92
C LEU A 9 -4.91 -5.21 -2.44
N ARG A 10 -5.57 -6.37 -2.46
CA ARG A 10 -4.96 -7.62 -2.93
C ARG A 10 -4.79 -7.66 -4.45
N GLU A 11 -5.69 -7.02 -5.20
CA GLU A 11 -5.56 -6.84 -6.65
C GLU A 11 -4.37 -5.93 -6.98
N LEU A 12 -4.17 -4.89 -6.19
CA LEU A 12 -3.12 -3.90 -6.43
C LEU A 12 -1.72 -4.38 -6.00
N PHE A 13 -1.62 -4.97 -4.81
CA PHE A 13 -0.33 -5.32 -4.20
C PHE A 13 0.01 -6.81 -4.26
N GLY A 14 -0.97 -7.66 -4.57
CA GLY A 14 -0.85 -9.11 -4.47
C GLY A 14 -1.19 -9.64 -3.08
N LYS A 15 -1.82 -10.82 -3.03
CA LYS A 15 -2.26 -11.45 -1.77
C LYS A 15 -1.12 -11.66 -0.78
N GLU A 16 0.01 -12.20 -1.25
CA GLU A 16 1.15 -12.54 -0.39
C GLU A 16 1.75 -11.31 0.29
N ALA A 17 1.95 -10.22 -0.45
CA ALA A 17 2.49 -8.98 0.10
C ALA A 17 1.54 -8.35 1.14
N VAL A 18 0.23 -8.40 0.88
CA VAL A 18 -0.76 -7.91 1.84
C VAL A 18 -0.76 -8.76 3.11
N ASP A 19 -0.73 -10.09 2.97
CA ASP A 19 -0.74 -11.01 4.12
C ASP A 19 0.56 -10.88 4.95
N GLU A 20 1.73 -10.68 4.31
CA GLU A 20 3.02 -10.40 4.98
C GLU A 20 2.96 -9.11 5.80
N VAL A 21 2.40 -8.04 5.23
CA VAL A 21 2.28 -6.75 5.89
C VAL A 21 1.38 -6.82 7.12
N LEU A 22 0.28 -7.58 7.05
CA LEU A 22 -0.60 -7.76 8.21
C LEU A 22 0.08 -8.50 9.34
N ALA A 23 0.89 -9.51 9.02
CA ALA A 23 1.66 -10.24 10.02
C ALA A 23 2.74 -9.37 10.69
N ASN A 24 3.22 -8.33 10.00
CA ASN A 24 4.32 -7.46 10.45
C ASN A 24 3.91 -5.98 10.48
N GLN A 25 2.65 -5.67 10.79
CA GLN A 25 2.11 -4.33 10.59
C GLN A 25 2.89 -3.24 11.33
N GLN A 26 3.27 -3.48 12.59
CA GLN A 26 4.04 -2.52 13.39
C GLN A 26 5.38 -2.15 12.73
N HIS A 27 6.08 -3.14 12.17
CA HIS A 27 7.36 -2.91 11.49
C HIS A 27 7.20 -1.95 10.30
N TYR A 28 6.18 -2.16 9.47
CA TYR A 28 5.91 -1.29 8.32
C TYR A 28 5.34 0.06 8.73
N GLU A 29 4.63 0.17 9.85
CA GLU A 29 4.20 1.45 10.43
C GLU A 29 5.39 2.29 10.86
N GLU A 30 6.34 1.70 11.59
CA GLU A 30 7.57 2.36 12.01
C GLU A 30 8.42 2.78 10.80
N TRP A 31 8.53 1.89 9.80
CA TRP A 31 9.23 2.22 8.56
C TRP A 31 8.56 3.38 7.82
N ALA A 32 7.24 3.35 7.69
CA ALA A 32 6.46 4.39 7.01
C ALA A 32 6.59 5.75 7.71
N PHE A 33 6.63 5.76 9.04
CA PHE A 33 6.87 6.96 9.82
C PHE A 33 8.26 7.55 9.54
N ASN A 34 9.29 6.72 9.57
CA ASN A 34 10.68 7.12 9.32
C ASN A 34 10.94 7.57 7.87
N HIS A 35 10.17 7.04 6.90
CA HIS A 35 10.29 7.34 5.47
C HIS A 35 9.03 8.02 4.91
N SER A 36 8.41 8.88 5.73
CA SER A 36 7.11 9.49 5.41
C SER A 36 7.12 10.30 4.10
N LYS A 37 8.27 10.85 3.70
CA LYS A 37 8.43 11.59 2.45
C LYS A 37 8.37 10.67 1.22
N GLU A 38 9.05 9.53 1.27
CA GLU A 38 9.03 8.51 0.23
C GLU A 38 7.63 7.92 0.08
N VAL A 39 7.01 7.56 1.22
CA VAL A 39 5.64 7.03 1.25
C VAL A 39 4.65 8.04 0.67
N SER A 40 4.74 9.31 1.05
CA SER A 40 3.85 10.36 0.53
C SER A 40 3.98 10.55 -0.98
N LYS A 41 5.21 10.51 -1.52
CA LYS A 41 5.43 10.59 -2.97
C LYS A 41 4.83 9.38 -3.69
N ALA A 42 5.08 8.18 -3.17
CA ALA A 42 4.59 6.96 -3.78
C ALA A 42 3.05 6.87 -3.72
N ALA A 43 2.44 7.28 -2.60
CA ALA A 43 0.99 7.34 -2.44
C ALA A 43 0.35 8.35 -3.41
N ARG A 44 1.00 9.50 -3.63
CA ARG A 44 0.56 10.49 -4.62
C ARG A 44 0.61 9.92 -6.04
N LEU A 45 1.73 9.33 -6.44
CA LEU A 45 1.86 8.71 -7.77
C LEU A 45 0.82 7.60 -7.97
N LEU A 46 0.61 6.76 -6.95
CA LEU A 46 -0.41 5.73 -6.98
C LEU A 46 -1.83 6.29 -7.14
N SER A 47 -2.13 7.40 -6.47
CA SER A 47 -3.39 8.14 -6.61
C SER A 47 -3.57 8.71 -8.01
N GLU A 48 -2.51 9.24 -8.62
CA GLU A 48 -2.52 9.74 -10.01
C GLU A 48 -2.78 8.61 -11.02
N LEU A 49 -2.33 7.39 -10.72
CA LEU A 49 -2.55 6.18 -11.52
C LEU A 49 -3.90 5.48 -11.24
N SER A 50 -4.74 5.99 -10.33
CA SER A 50 -5.96 5.30 -9.89
C SER A 50 -6.99 5.02 -11.00
N ASN A 51 -6.94 5.78 -12.10
CA ASN A 51 -7.82 5.58 -13.27
C ASN A 51 -7.28 4.52 -14.24
N ASP A 52 -6.04 4.05 -14.06
CA ASP A 52 -5.41 2.99 -14.86
C ASP A 52 -4.86 1.92 -13.93
N THR A 53 -5.68 0.90 -13.67
CA THR A 53 -5.34 -0.21 -12.77
C THR A 53 -4.08 -0.95 -13.22
N GLN A 54 -3.84 -1.07 -14.53
CA GLN A 54 -2.64 -1.77 -15.02
C GLN A 54 -1.39 -0.97 -14.71
N ALA A 55 -1.41 0.34 -14.96
CA ALA A 55 -0.30 1.22 -14.63
C ALA A 55 -0.03 1.26 -13.12
N ALA A 56 -1.08 1.30 -12.29
CA ALA A 56 -0.96 1.26 -10.84
C ALA A 56 -0.30 -0.04 -10.34
N VAL A 57 -0.72 -1.20 -10.88
CA VAL A 57 -0.12 -2.50 -10.55
C VAL A 57 1.36 -2.57 -10.98
N LEU A 58 1.68 -2.08 -12.18
CA LEU A 58 3.06 -2.04 -12.68
C LEU A 58 3.96 -1.16 -11.80
N PHE A 59 3.47 0.02 -11.42
CA PHE A 59 4.17 0.92 -10.51
C PHE A 59 4.45 0.23 -9.17
N VAL A 60 3.43 -0.37 -8.54
CA VAL A 60 3.58 -1.07 -7.25
C VAL A 60 4.57 -2.24 -7.36
N LYS A 61 4.60 -2.97 -8.48
CA LYS A 61 5.55 -4.06 -8.71
C LYS A 61 7.01 -3.60 -8.75
N GLN A 62 7.27 -2.35 -9.15
CA GLN A 62 8.62 -1.76 -9.23
C GLN A 62 9.11 -1.22 -7.88
N LEU A 63 8.23 -1.06 -6.89
CA LEU A 63 8.61 -0.61 -5.55
C LEU A 63 9.37 -1.71 -4.81
N ASP A 64 10.34 -1.28 -4.02
CA ASP A 64 10.98 -2.16 -3.04
C ASP A 64 9.97 -2.65 -1.99
N ALA A 65 10.31 -3.76 -1.33
CA ALA A 65 9.41 -4.43 -0.40
C ALA A 65 9.01 -3.54 0.80
N ALA A 66 9.93 -2.70 1.29
CA ALA A 66 9.69 -1.85 2.45
C ALA A 66 8.71 -0.71 2.11
N LEU A 67 8.93 -0.02 0.99
CA LEU A 67 8.03 1.03 0.51
C LEU A 67 6.66 0.49 0.11
N LYS A 68 6.62 -0.71 -0.49
CA LYS A 68 5.36 -1.41 -0.78
C LYS A 68 4.58 -1.72 0.49
N GLY A 69 5.24 -2.27 1.51
CA GLY A 69 4.60 -2.58 2.79
C GLY A 69 4.10 -1.34 3.52
N ALA A 70 4.89 -0.26 3.50
CA ALA A 70 4.51 1.03 4.05
C ALA A 70 3.26 1.64 3.38
N LEU A 71 3.13 1.49 2.05
CA LEU A 71 1.93 1.92 1.32
C LEU A 71 0.70 1.10 1.70
N ILE A 72 0.83 -0.22 1.80
CA ILE A 72 -0.27 -1.11 2.20
C ILE A 72 -0.78 -0.69 3.58
N VAL A 73 0.10 -0.51 4.57
CA VAL A 73 -0.26 -0.04 5.92
C VAL A 73 -0.93 1.33 5.89
N THR A 74 -0.40 2.26 5.11
CA THR A 74 -0.96 3.62 4.98
C THR A 74 -2.38 3.58 4.43
N MET A 75 -2.63 2.75 3.42
CA MET A 75 -3.96 2.54 2.85
C MET A 75 -4.91 1.83 3.83
N LEU A 76 -4.43 0.80 4.55
CA LEU A 76 -5.20 0.14 5.60
C LEU A 76 -5.66 1.14 6.65
N ARG A 77 -4.77 2.00 7.15
CA ARG A 77 -5.12 3.05 8.12
C ARG A 77 -6.18 4.01 7.58
N TYR A 78 -6.03 4.44 6.32
CA TYR A 78 -7.02 5.29 5.66
C TYR A 78 -8.41 4.64 5.57
N TYR A 79 -8.50 3.35 5.26
CA TYR A 79 -9.79 2.63 5.23
C TYR A 79 -10.37 2.32 6.60
N THR A 80 -9.56 2.30 7.65
CA THR A 80 -10.04 2.13 9.04
C THR A 80 -10.50 3.43 9.69
N THR A 81 -10.03 4.59 9.19
CA THR A 81 -10.35 5.91 9.75
C THR A 81 -11.51 6.60 9.04
N ARG A 82 -12.01 6.02 7.95
CA ARG A 82 -13.20 6.45 7.20
C ARG A 82 -14.40 5.56 7.51
#